data_AF-L5KAG6-F1
#
_entry.id   AF-L5KAG6-F1
#
_cell.length_a   1.000
_cell.length_b   1.000
_cell.length_c   1.000
_cell.angle_alpha   90.00
_cell.angle_beta   90.00
_cell.angle_gamma   90.00
#
_symmetry.space_group_name_H-M   'P 1'
#
loop_
_entity.id
_entity.type
_entity.pdbx_description
1 polymer ?
#
loop_
_entity_poly.entity_id
_entity_poly.type
_entity_poly.pdbx_seq_one_letter_code
_entity_poly.pdbx_strand_id
1 'polypeptide(L)'
;MALLLADAAAAATSTMVSASAPSVYSVQALSLLAEVLASLLDMVYRSDEKEKAVPLISRLLYYVFPYLRNHSAYNAPSFRAGAQLLSSLSGYAYTKRAWKKEVLELFLDPAFFQMDASCAHWKSIIDHLLTHEKTMFKDLMNMPSSSLKLFSSFEQKAMLLKRQAFAVFSGELDQYHLYLPLIQERLTDNLRVGQTSIVAAQMFLFFRVLLLRISPQHLTSLWPIMVSELIQTFIQLEEDLKEDDEPLRNSNKIKKASVADGSGPLTGEMAPSELILYLSACKFLDTALSFPPDKMPLFQTYRWAFVPEVDTEGPAFLSDLEENHQECKPHTVRILELLKLKYGDISVSDEITMKSEFPLLRQHSVSSIRQLLPFFKTLNCAFKTQNKLPADTQGPPLLEFPVTDSPRVLKRLEECVEYDFLEHMEC
;
A
#
# COMPACT_ATOMS: atom_id res chain seq x y z
N MET A 1 -1.23 38.87 30.71
CA MET A 1 -1.85 37.74 29.97
C MET A 1 -1.06 37.28 28.75
N ALA A 2 -0.13 38.08 28.18
CA ALA A 2 0.72 37.65 27.06
C ALA A 2 1.99 36.84 27.47
N LEU A 3 2.39 36.89 28.74
CA LEU A 3 3.58 36.17 29.25
C LEU A 3 3.31 34.72 29.70
N LEU A 4 2.04 34.30 29.81
CA LEU A 4 1.66 32.93 30.18
C LEU A 4 1.40 32.01 28.98
N LEU A 5 1.38 32.55 27.75
CA LEU A 5 1.21 31.78 26.52
C LEU A 5 2.53 31.36 25.87
N ALA A 6 3.65 32.00 26.25
CA ALA A 6 4.97 31.65 25.74
C ALA A 6 5.53 30.36 26.38
N ASP A 7 5.20 30.08 27.64
CA ASP A 7 5.66 28.86 28.35
C ASP A 7 4.96 27.57 27.89
N ALA A 8 3.73 27.67 27.36
CA ALA A 8 3.02 26.51 26.85
C ALA A 8 3.52 26.06 25.46
N ALA A 9 4.08 26.98 24.67
CA ALA A 9 4.66 26.67 23.35
C ALA A 9 6.10 26.12 23.46
N ALA A 10 6.83 26.44 24.53
CA ALA A 10 8.17 25.92 24.77
C ALA A 10 8.18 24.45 25.25
N ALA A 11 7.09 23.98 25.86
CA ALA A 11 6.98 22.61 26.39
C ALA A 11 6.76 21.50 25.33
N ALA A 12 6.56 21.87 24.06
CA ALA A 12 6.45 20.93 22.94
C ALA A 12 7.71 20.93 22.04
N THR A 13 8.83 21.44 22.54
CA THR A 13 10.12 21.26 21.89
C THR A 13 10.68 19.91 22.29
N SER A 14 10.94 19.08 21.26
CA SER A 14 11.70 17.84 21.26
C SER A 14 12.22 17.41 22.62
N THR A 15 11.71 16.29 23.14
CA THR A 15 12.47 15.46 24.09
C THR A 15 13.66 14.88 23.33
N MET A 16 14.62 15.75 22.98
CA MET A 16 15.90 15.35 22.44
C MET A 16 16.49 14.41 23.48
N VAL A 17 16.66 13.16 23.08
CA VAL A 17 17.53 12.21 23.78
C VAL A 17 18.81 12.98 24.06
N SER A 18 19.12 13.15 25.34
CA SER A 18 20.27 13.93 25.80
C SER A 18 21.50 13.53 24.99
N ALA A 19 22.20 14.52 24.44
CA ALA A 19 23.36 14.37 23.56
C ALA A 19 24.62 13.83 24.28
N SER A 20 24.49 12.83 25.15
CA SER A 20 25.57 11.88 25.37
C SER A 20 25.60 11.00 24.13
N ALA A 21 26.69 11.02 23.36
CA ALA A 21 26.88 10.11 22.24
C ALA A 21 26.44 8.70 22.68
N PRO A 22 25.45 8.07 22.03
CA PRO A 22 25.00 6.75 22.43
C PRO A 22 26.24 5.86 22.47
N SER A 23 26.46 5.20 23.61
CA SER A 23 27.51 4.20 23.72
C SER A 23 27.43 3.28 22.50
N VAL A 24 28.59 2.95 21.90
CA VAL A 24 28.65 2.08 20.70
C VAL A 24 27.89 0.76 20.93
N TYR A 25 27.75 0.35 22.19
CA TYR A 25 27.06 -0.87 22.60
C TYR A 25 25.57 -0.70 22.91
N SER A 26 25.01 0.52 22.93
CA SER A 26 23.61 0.74 23.33
C SER A 26 22.62 0.00 22.43
N VAL A 27 22.83 0.05 21.11
CA VAL A 27 21.98 -0.65 20.14
C VAL A 27 22.10 -2.17 20.32
N GLN A 28 23.33 -2.68 20.43
CA GLN A 28 23.58 -4.11 20.64
C GLN A 28 22.97 -4.62 21.95
N ALA A 29 23.10 -3.86 23.03
CA ALA A 29 22.51 -4.19 24.32
C ALA A 29 20.98 -4.20 24.26
N LEU A 30 20.37 -3.26 23.52
CA LEU A 30 18.93 -3.21 23.34
C LEU A 30 18.41 -4.39 22.50
N SER A 31 19.12 -4.76 21.43
CA SER A 31 18.81 -5.95 20.62
C SER A 31 18.94 -7.24 21.43
N LEU A 32 20.02 -7.40 22.21
CA LEU A 32 20.16 -8.55 23.11
C LEU A 32 19.03 -8.60 24.13
N LEU A 33 18.66 -7.45 24.71
CA LEU A 33 17.54 -7.36 25.64
C LEU A 33 16.22 -7.78 24.98
N ALA A 34 16.00 -7.40 23.71
CA ALA A 34 14.82 -7.80 22.95
C ALA A 34 14.69 -9.33 22.79
N GLU A 35 15.82 -10.02 22.63
CA GLU A 35 15.87 -11.48 22.46
C GLU A 35 15.66 -12.22 23.78
N VAL A 36 16.22 -11.73 24.89
CA VAL A 36 16.27 -12.50 26.14
C VAL A 36 15.25 -12.05 27.20
N LEU A 37 14.78 -10.81 27.19
CA LEU A 37 14.01 -10.27 28.31
C LEU A 37 12.71 -11.03 28.55
N ALA A 38 11.95 -11.30 27.51
CA ALA A 38 10.69 -12.03 27.58
C ALA A 38 10.86 -13.42 28.24
N SER A 39 11.85 -14.19 27.79
CA SER A 39 12.13 -15.52 28.34
C SER A 39 12.66 -15.46 29.78
N LEU A 40 13.46 -14.46 30.12
CA LEU A 40 13.89 -14.22 31.50
C LEU A 40 12.72 -13.86 32.41
N LEU A 41 11.78 -13.03 31.96
CA LEU A 41 10.58 -12.69 32.72
C LEU A 41 9.72 -13.92 32.98
N ASP A 42 9.55 -14.81 31.99
CA ASP A 42 8.84 -16.08 32.16
C ASP A 42 9.54 -17.03 33.14
N MET A 43 10.87 -17.02 33.20
CA MET A 43 11.65 -17.85 34.13
C MET A 43 11.61 -17.30 35.56
N VAL A 44 11.64 -15.98 35.72
CA VAL A 44 11.70 -15.31 37.04
C VAL A 44 10.33 -15.16 37.67
N TYR A 45 9.30 -14.79 36.89
CA TYR A 45 7.95 -14.56 37.39
C TYR A 45 7.04 -15.74 37.03
N ARG A 46 6.58 -16.46 38.06
CA ARG A 46 5.54 -17.48 37.91
C ARG A 46 4.23 -16.86 37.45
N SER A 47 3.33 -17.66 36.87
CA SER A 47 2.08 -17.20 36.25
C SER A 47 1.22 -16.29 37.14
N ASP A 48 1.18 -16.53 38.45
CA ASP A 48 0.45 -15.74 39.45
C ASP A 48 1.15 -14.43 39.85
N GLU A 49 2.44 -14.30 39.52
CA GLU A 49 3.27 -13.16 39.89
C GLU A 49 3.70 -12.28 38.70
N LYS A 50 3.26 -12.59 37.47
CA LYS A 50 3.66 -11.85 36.25
C LYS A 50 3.35 -10.35 36.31
N GLU A 51 2.31 -9.95 37.03
CA GLU A 51 1.98 -8.53 37.26
C GLU A 51 3.08 -7.77 38.02
N LYS A 52 3.91 -8.46 38.83
CA LYS A 52 5.04 -7.84 39.54
C LYS A 52 6.15 -7.37 38.60
N ALA A 53 6.20 -7.87 37.36
CA ALA A 53 7.14 -7.42 36.34
C ALA A 53 6.74 -6.08 35.70
N VAL A 54 5.46 -5.69 35.77
CA VAL A 54 4.93 -4.52 35.05
C VAL A 54 5.67 -3.22 35.39
N PRO A 55 6.01 -2.89 36.66
CA PRO A 55 6.77 -1.68 36.97
C PRO A 55 8.17 -1.64 36.32
N LEU A 56 8.84 -2.79 36.24
CA LEU A 56 10.14 -2.91 35.56
C LEU A 56 9.99 -2.67 34.06
N ILE A 57 8.98 -3.30 33.45
CA ILE A 57 8.69 -3.17 32.01
C ILE A 57 8.30 -1.73 31.67
N SER A 58 7.41 -1.10 32.44
CA SER A 58 7.02 0.30 32.25
C SER A 58 8.23 1.24 32.34
N ARG A 59 9.13 1.02 33.30
CA ARG A 59 10.35 1.82 33.42
C ARG A 59 11.30 1.61 32.25
N LEU A 60 11.46 0.38 31.79
CA LEU A 60 12.27 0.08 30.61
C LEU A 60 11.71 0.78 29.37
N LEU A 61 10.41 0.59 29.11
CA LEU A 61 9.76 1.16 27.92
C LEU A 61 9.71 2.68 27.93
N TYR A 62 9.63 3.31 29.10
CA TYR A 62 9.79 4.77 29.23
C TYR A 62 11.07 5.30 28.57
N TYR A 63 12.18 4.56 28.65
CA TYR A 63 13.44 4.92 27.98
C TYR A 63 13.51 4.49 26.52
N VAL A 64 12.66 3.54 26.10
CA VAL A 64 12.61 3.03 24.71
C VAL A 64 11.74 3.91 23.82
N PHE A 65 10.60 4.39 24.32
CA PHE A 65 9.65 5.17 23.53
C PHE A 65 10.21 6.45 22.88
N PRO A 66 11.16 7.19 23.47
CA PRO A 66 11.82 8.30 22.77
C PRO A 66 12.51 7.88 21.47
N TYR A 67 13.11 6.68 21.42
CA TYR A 67 13.70 6.15 20.18
C TYR A 67 12.61 5.76 19.17
N LEU A 68 11.45 5.29 19.63
CA LEU A 68 10.32 4.93 18.77
C LEU A 68 9.53 6.13 18.23
N ARG A 69 9.75 7.33 18.79
CA ARG A 69 9.19 8.60 18.28
C ARG A 69 10.10 9.29 17.27
N ASN A 70 11.37 8.88 17.19
CA ASN A 70 12.38 9.55 16.36
C ASN A 70 12.60 8.78 15.06
N HIS A 71 12.08 9.30 13.97
CA HIS A 71 12.17 8.71 12.63
C HIS A 71 13.39 9.24 11.84
N SER A 72 14.40 9.82 12.48
CA SER A 72 15.61 10.24 11.75
C SER A 72 16.45 9.05 11.29
N ALA A 73 17.12 9.18 10.15
CA ALA A 73 18.02 8.16 9.62
C ALA A 73 19.14 7.77 10.62
N TYR A 74 19.63 8.73 11.41
CA TYR A 74 20.62 8.47 12.47
C TYR A 74 20.08 7.56 13.59
N ASN A 75 18.80 7.68 13.91
CA ASN A 75 18.15 6.90 14.97
C ASN A 75 17.68 5.51 14.50
N ALA A 76 17.67 5.24 13.19
CA ALA A 76 17.13 3.99 12.63
C ALA A 76 17.61 2.70 13.34
N PRO A 77 18.89 2.52 13.70
CA PRO A 77 19.33 1.33 14.44
C PRO A 77 18.67 1.21 15.83
N SER A 78 18.56 2.31 16.56
CA SER A 78 17.91 2.36 17.88
C SER A 78 16.40 2.15 17.77
N PHE A 79 15.77 2.71 16.73
CA PHE A 79 14.35 2.50 16.42
C PHE A 79 14.07 1.01 16.20
N ARG A 80 14.86 0.33 15.35
CA ARG A 80 14.72 -1.12 15.08
C ARG A 80 14.85 -1.95 16.35
N ALA A 81 15.90 -1.73 17.14
CA ALA A 81 16.13 -2.47 18.38
C ALA A 81 15.01 -2.21 19.41
N GLY A 82 14.51 -0.97 19.50
CA GLY A 82 13.37 -0.62 20.34
C GLY A 82 12.07 -1.31 19.89
N ALA A 83 11.82 -1.36 18.57
CA ALA A 83 10.65 -1.99 17.99
C ALA A 83 10.70 -3.52 18.20
N GLN A 84 11.88 -4.13 18.05
CA GLN A 84 12.11 -5.55 18.35
C GLN A 84 11.81 -5.87 19.81
N LEU A 85 12.31 -5.05 20.76
CA LEU A 85 12.06 -5.22 22.19
C LEU A 85 10.57 -5.10 22.52
N LEU A 86 9.91 -4.07 21.98
CA LEU A 86 8.49 -3.85 22.19
C LEU A 86 7.66 -4.99 21.59
N SER A 87 8.01 -5.47 20.40
CA SER A 87 7.38 -6.64 19.76
C SER A 87 7.49 -7.88 20.64
N SER A 88 8.69 -8.20 21.14
CA SER A 88 8.95 -9.31 22.06
C SER A 88 8.10 -9.23 23.34
N LEU A 89 8.02 -8.04 23.95
CA LEU A 89 7.21 -7.83 25.16
C LEU A 89 5.70 -7.81 24.90
N SER A 90 5.26 -7.34 23.73
CA SER A 90 3.84 -7.16 23.40
C SER A 90 3.08 -8.49 23.28
N GLY A 91 3.76 -9.59 22.95
CA GLY A 91 3.17 -10.94 22.91
C GLY A 91 2.69 -11.47 24.26
N TYR A 92 2.98 -10.75 25.33
CA TYR A 92 2.58 -11.11 26.68
C TYR A 92 1.44 -10.23 27.18
N ALA A 93 0.24 -10.77 27.31
CA ALA A 93 -0.95 -10.01 27.69
C ALA A 93 -0.82 -9.18 28.99
N TYR A 94 -0.06 -9.67 29.98
CA TYR A 94 0.16 -8.96 31.25
C TYR A 94 1.00 -7.68 31.09
N THR A 95 1.81 -7.56 30.03
CA THR A 95 2.66 -6.38 29.79
C THR A 95 1.87 -5.22 29.17
N LYS A 96 0.67 -5.49 28.64
CA LYS A 96 -0.17 -4.54 27.89
C LYS A 96 -0.28 -3.17 28.54
N ARG A 97 -0.47 -3.12 29.86
CA ARG A 97 -0.65 -1.86 30.59
C ARG A 97 0.56 -0.93 30.47
N ALA A 98 1.76 -1.47 30.24
CA ALA A 98 2.99 -0.71 30.11
C ALA A 98 3.14 0.01 28.75
N TRP A 99 2.46 -0.45 27.70
CA TRP A 99 2.72 0.02 26.34
C TRP A 99 1.49 0.43 25.52
N LYS A 100 0.29 -0.09 25.82
CA LYS A 100 -0.92 0.10 25.00
C LYS A 100 -1.16 1.56 24.60
N LYS A 101 -1.09 2.48 25.57
CA LYS A 101 -1.37 3.90 25.35
C LYS A 101 -0.35 4.51 24.37
N GLU A 102 0.92 4.32 24.65
CA GLU A 102 2.03 4.86 23.85
C GLU A 102 2.05 4.28 22.45
N VAL A 103 1.77 2.98 22.30
CA VAL A 103 1.65 2.31 20.98
C VAL A 103 0.48 2.86 20.18
N LEU A 104 -0.68 3.08 20.81
CA LEU A 104 -1.82 3.70 20.13
C LEU A 104 -1.50 5.13 19.68
N GLU A 105 -0.81 5.91 20.51
CA GLU A 105 -0.35 7.26 20.15
C GLU A 105 0.63 7.22 18.96
N LEU A 106 1.63 6.32 19.00
CA LEU A 106 2.58 6.12 17.90
C LEU A 106 1.88 5.67 16.62
N PHE A 107 0.91 4.76 16.72
CA PHE A 107 0.16 4.29 15.55
C PHE A 107 -0.64 5.41 14.88
N LEU A 108 -1.12 6.38 15.65
CA LEU A 108 -1.85 7.54 15.14
C LEU A 108 -0.94 8.70 14.74
N ASP A 109 0.37 8.62 15.02
CA ASP A 109 1.35 9.63 14.66
C ASP A 109 1.52 9.71 13.13
N PRO A 110 1.60 10.92 12.54
CA PRO A 110 1.79 11.08 11.10
C PRO A 110 2.99 10.34 10.54
N ALA A 111 4.10 10.32 11.27
CA ALA A 111 5.36 9.71 10.86
C ALA A 111 5.39 8.20 11.10
N PHE A 112 4.30 7.58 11.59
CA PHE A 112 4.24 6.15 11.92
C PHE A 112 4.86 5.28 10.82
N PHE A 113 4.49 5.51 9.56
CA PHE A 113 4.95 4.70 8.42
C PHE A 113 6.36 5.02 7.93
N GLN A 114 7.02 6.06 8.47
CA GLN A 114 8.43 6.35 8.21
C GLN A 114 9.30 5.34 8.96
N MET A 115 9.39 4.13 8.43
CA MET A 115 10.18 3.06 9.04
C MET A 115 10.75 2.13 7.97
N ASP A 116 11.74 1.32 8.35
CA ASP A 116 12.38 0.36 7.46
C ASP A 116 11.93 -1.08 7.77
N ALA A 117 12.86 -2.04 7.79
CA ALA A 117 12.60 -3.44 8.14
C ALA A 117 11.96 -3.64 9.53
N SER A 118 11.91 -2.62 10.39
CA SER A 118 11.12 -2.65 11.62
C SER A 118 9.61 -2.85 11.40
N CYS A 119 9.10 -2.71 10.17
CA CYS A 119 7.70 -2.96 9.83
C CYS A 119 7.20 -4.32 10.31
N ALA A 120 8.00 -5.38 10.15
CA ALA A 120 7.67 -6.72 10.63
C ALA A 120 7.43 -6.77 12.16
N HIS A 121 8.20 -6.01 12.95
CA HIS A 121 7.99 -5.89 14.40
C HIS A 121 6.70 -5.13 14.71
N TRP A 122 6.44 -4.04 13.98
CA TRP A 122 5.22 -3.25 14.14
C TRP A 122 3.96 -4.00 13.75
N LYS A 123 4.02 -4.87 12.74
CA LYS A 123 2.95 -5.81 12.39
C LYS A 123 2.54 -6.64 13.61
N SER A 124 3.51 -7.25 14.30
CA SER A 124 3.27 -8.02 15.53
C SER A 124 2.75 -7.15 16.68
N ILE A 125 3.31 -5.95 16.88
CA ILE A 125 2.86 -5.03 17.94
C ILE A 125 1.40 -4.62 17.73
N ILE A 126 1.02 -4.27 16.51
CA ILE A 126 -0.35 -3.86 16.17
C ILE A 126 -1.31 -5.05 16.27
N ASP A 127 -0.91 -6.25 15.87
CA ASP A 127 -1.73 -7.44 16.10
C ASP A 127 -2.00 -7.68 17.60
N HIS A 128 -0.97 -7.65 18.45
CA HIS A 128 -1.15 -7.79 19.90
C HIS A 128 -1.99 -6.66 20.50
N LEU A 129 -1.83 -5.43 19.99
CA LEU A 129 -2.63 -4.28 20.40
C LEU A 129 -4.13 -4.53 20.15
N LEU A 130 -4.47 -5.07 18.97
CA LEU A 130 -5.84 -5.29 18.53
C LEU A 130 -6.46 -6.55 19.14
N THR A 131 -5.67 -7.59 19.39
CA THR A 131 -6.15 -8.87 19.95
C THR A 131 -6.31 -8.84 21.46
N HIS A 132 -5.44 -8.13 22.19
CA HIS A 132 -5.55 -8.01 23.65
C HIS A 132 -6.65 -7.03 24.11
N GLU A 133 -7.34 -6.37 23.17
CA GLU A 133 -8.35 -5.34 23.42
C GLU A 133 -9.58 -5.53 22.53
N LYS A 134 -10.59 -6.22 23.06
CA LYS A 134 -11.78 -6.69 22.32
C LYS A 134 -12.50 -5.65 21.47
N THR A 135 -12.50 -4.37 21.87
CA THR A 135 -13.19 -3.31 21.12
C THR A 135 -12.28 -2.57 20.16
N MET A 136 -10.96 -2.68 20.28
CA MET A 136 -10.03 -1.75 19.65
C MET A 136 -10.08 -1.81 18.12
N PHE A 137 -10.19 -3.00 17.54
CA PHE A 137 -10.36 -3.13 16.10
C PHE A 137 -11.64 -2.42 15.62
N LYS A 138 -12.76 -2.64 16.30
CA LYS A 138 -14.03 -1.98 15.99
C LYS A 138 -13.93 -0.46 16.15
N ASP A 139 -13.25 0.01 17.20
CA ASP A 139 -13.08 1.43 17.50
C ASP A 139 -12.21 2.09 16.41
N LEU A 140 -11.14 1.44 15.97
CA LEU A 140 -10.28 1.90 14.87
C LEU A 140 -11.02 1.97 13.54
N MET A 141 -11.83 0.96 13.23
CA MET A 141 -12.64 0.94 12.00
C MET A 141 -13.71 2.05 12.00
N ASN A 142 -14.26 2.41 13.17
CA ASN A 142 -15.24 3.48 13.32
C ASN A 142 -14.64 4.87 13.55
N MET A 143 -13.31 4.97 13.62
CA MET A 143 -12.64 6.22 13.93
C MET A 143 -12.95 7.28 12.85
N PRO A 144 -13.30 8.53 13.23
CA PRO A 144 -13.44 9.60 12.26
C PRO A 144 -12.07 10.04 11.74
N SER A 145 -11.98 10.41 10.46
CA SER A 145 -10.73 10.91 9.86
C SER A 145 -10.17 12.13 10.59
N SER A 146 -11.03 12.96 11.20
CA SER A 146 -10.65 14.12 12.01
C SER A 146 -9.88 13.78 13.30
N SER A 147 -9.80 12.51 13.70
CA SER A 147 -8.92 12.08 14.79
C SER A 147 -7.43 12.28 14.46
N LEU A 148 -7.06 12.30 13.17
CA LEU A 148 -5.70 12.55 12.71
C LEU A 148 -5.46 14.06 12.49
N LYS A 149 -5.45 14.83 13.58
CA LYS A 149 -5.49 16.31 13.56
C LYS A 149 -4.33 17.02 12.82
N LEU A 150 -3.25 16.31 12.52
CA LEU A 150 -2.03 16.89 11.90
C LEU A 150 -2.06 16.92 10.37
N PHE A 151 -3.06 16.29 9.72
CA PHE A 151 -3.19 16.27 8.25
C PHE A 151 -4.26 17.22 7.73
N SER A 152 -4.18 17.60 6.45
CA SER A 152 -5.28 18.26 5.75
C SER A 152 -6.51 17.33 5.64
N SER A 153 -7.72 17.87 5.45
CA SER A 153 -8.96 17.07 5.52
C SER A 153 -9.02 15.89 4.55
N PHE A 154 -8.41 15.99 3.36
CA PHE A 154 -8.36 14.91 2.37
C PHE A 154 -7.26 13.89 2.67
N GLU A 155 -6.12 14.32 3.21
CA GLU A 155 -5.04 13.42 3.66
C GLU A 155 -5.46 12.63 4.90
N GLN A 156 -6.22 13.23 5.81
CA GLN A 156 -6.77 12.56 7.00
C GLN A 156 -7.50 11.26 6.64
N LYS A 157 -8.34 11.30 5.60
CA LYS A 157 -9.14 10.17 5.14
C LYS A 157 -8.24 9.06 4.57
N ALA A 158 -7.30 9.43 3.70
CA ALA A 158 -6.34 8.49 3.12
C ALA A 158 -5.44 7.84 4.20
N MET A 159 -4.89 8.65 5.10
CA MET A 159 -3.99 8.18 6.16
C MET A 159 -4.69 7.30 7.19
N LEU A 160 -5.99 7.54 7.44
CA LEU A 160 -6.80 6.63 8.26
C LEU A 160 -7.06 5.30 7.54
N LEU A 161 -7.43 5.34 6.25
CA LEU A 161 -7.59 4.12 5.45
C LEU A 161 -6.32 3.28 5.43
N LYS A 162 -5.15 3.91 5.24
CA LYS A 162 -3.85 3.24 5.31
C LYS A 162 -3.64 2.53 6.64
N ARG A 163 -3.99 3.16 7.78
CA ARG A 163 -3.91 2.53 9.12
C ARG A 163 -4.90 1.38 9.28
N GLN A 164 -6.13 1.53 8.78
CA GLN A 164 -7.12 0.45 8.81
C GLN A 164 -6.69 -0.76 7.97
N ALA A 165 -6.09 -0.51 6.80
CA ALA A 165 -5.46 -1.55 6.00
C ALA A 165 -4.30 -2.22 6.74
N PHE A 166 -3.41 -1.44 7.37
CA PHE A 166 -2.29 -1.99 8.15
C PHE A 166 -2.76 -2.84 9.35
N ALA A 167 -3.85 -2.44 10.01
CA ALA A 167 -4.45 -3.20 11.10
C ALA A 167 -4.94 -4.58 10.64
N VAL A 168 -5.62 -4.65 9.48
CA VAL A 168 -6.03 -5.94 8.90
C VAL A 168 -4.82 -6.74 8.41
N PHE A 169 -3.82 -6.07 7.82
CA PHE A 169 -2.58 -6.70 7.37
C PHE A 169 -1.76 -7.32 8.51
N SER A 170 -1.89 -6.76 9.72
CA SER A 170 -1.18 -7.20 10.92
C SER A 170 -1.67 -8.53 11.47
N GLY A 171 -2.95 -8.84 11.29
CA GLY A 171 -3.54 -10.09 11.75
C GLY A 171 -3.21 -11.30 10.87
N GLU A 172 -3.56 -12.47 11.39
CA GLU A 172 -3.51 -13.75 10.69
C GLU A 172 -4.61 -13.88 9.62
N LEU A 173 -4.49 -14.90 8.76
CA LEU A 173 -5.50 -15.22 7.75
C LEU A 173 -6.88 -15.40 8.41
N ASP A 174 -7.89 -14.73 7.86
CA ASP A 174 -9.28 -14.71 8.31
C ASP A 174 -9.51 -14.20 9.74
N GLN A 175 -8.52 -13.63 10.41
CA GLN A 175 -8.66 -13.11 11.78
C GLN A 175 -9.80 -12.08 11.90
N TYR A 176 -10.00 -11.26 10.86
CA TYR A 176 -10.99 -10.19 10.84
C TYR A 176 -12.20 -10.45 9.94
N HIS A 177 -12.43 -11.69 9.47
CA HIS A 177 -13.52 -11.99 8.52
C HIS A 177 -14.91 -11.64 9.08
N LEU A 178 -15.14 -11.79 10.39
CA LEU A 178 -16.41 -11.42 11.04
C LEU A 178 -16.69 -9.90 11.00
N TYR A 179 -15.66 -9.09 10.80
CA TYR A 179 -15.77 -7.63 10.67
C TYR A 179 -15.90 -7.18 9.21
N LEU A 180 -15.98 -8.09 8.23
CA LEU A 180 -16.14 -7.73 6.82
C LEU A 180 -17.33 -6.80 6.54
N PRO A 181 -18.52 -6.94 7.19
CA PRO A 181 -19.59 -5.97 7.00
C PRO A 181 -19.18 -4.55 7.39
N LEU A 182 -18.42 -4.40 8.48
CA LEU A 182 -17.91 -3.11 8.95
C LEU A 182 -16.81 -2.58 8.02
N ILE A 183 -15.91 -3.44 7.56
CA ILE A 183 -14.87 -3.09 6.57
C ILE A 183 -15.51 -2.64 5.26
N GLN A 184 -16.53 -3.36 4.78
CA GLN A 184 -17.28 -3.03 3.57
C GLN A 184 -18.00 -1.69 3.71
N GLU A 185 -18.67 -1.43 4.83
CA GLU A 185 -19.28 -0.13 5.11
C GLU A 185 -18.23 0.99 4.99
N ARG A 186 -17.07 0.82 5.63
CA ARG A 186 -15.99 1.81 5.53
C ARG A 186 -15.49 1.99 4.10
N LEU A 187 -15.23 0.92 3.36
CA LEU A 187 -14.80 1.02 1.97
C LEU A 187 -15.83 1.77 1.12
N THR A 188 -17.11 1.40 1.23
CA THR A 188 -18.19 2.04 0.45
C THR A 188 -18.44 3.50 0.83
N ASP A 189 -18.29 3.88 2.10
CA ASP A 189 -18.36 5.28 2.53
C ASP A 189 -17.21 6.11 1.93
N ASN A 190 -16.05 5.48 1.67
CA ASN A 190 -14.93 6.16 1.03
C ASN A 190 -15.14 6.38 -0.49
N LEU A 191 -15.99 5.56 -1.14
CA LEU A 191 -16.37 5.66 -2.56
C LEU A 191 -17.44 6.72 -2.89
N ARG A 192 -18.16 7.20 -1.88
CA ARG A 192 -19.16 8.25 -2.10
C ARG A 192 -18.48 9.58 -2.46
N VAL A 193 -19.28 10.54 -2.94
CA VAL A 193 -18.88 11.88 -3.41
C VAL A 193 -17.77 12.50 -2.56
N GLY A 194 -16.67 12.92 -3.19
CA GLY A 194 -15.50 13.50 -2.52
C GLY A 194 -14.29 12.56 -2.36
N GLN A 195 -14.21 11.50 -3.18
CA GLN A 195 -13.01 10.66 -3.29
C GLN A 195 -11.92 11.44 -4.05
N THR A 196 -10.70 11.47 -3.49
CA THR A 196 -9.51 12.02 -4.15
C THR A 196 -8.62 10.87 -4.62
N SER A 197 -7.72 11.13 -5.58
CA SER A 197 -6.80 10.11 -6.11
C SER A 197 -5.96 9.44 -5.02
N ILE A 198 -5.58 10.20 -3.98
CA ILE A 198 -4.83 9.69 -2.83
C ILE A 198 -5.69 8.75 -1.97
N VAL A 199 -6.96 9.08 -1.74
CA VAL A 199 -7.91 8.19 -1.01
C VAL A 199 -8.13 6.90 -1.80
N ALA A 200 -8.38 7.01 -3.11
CA ALA A 200 -8.56 5.86 -3.99
C ALA A 200 -7.31 4.96 -4.05
N ALA A 201 -6.11 5.54 -4.05
CA ALA A 201 -4.85 4.78 -3.94
C ALA A 201 -4.78 3.94 -2.65
N GLN A 202 -5.15 4.52 -1.50
CA GLN A 202 -5.18 3.78 -0.23
C GLN A 202 -6.28 2.71 -0.20
N MET A 203 -7.37 2.89 -0.95
CA MET A 203 -8.38 1.84 -1.14
C MET A 203 -7.82 0.65 -1.91
N PHE A 204 -7.07 0.88 -2.99
CA PHE A 204 -6.39 -0.21 -3.71
C PHE A 204 -5.36 -0.94 -2.84
N LEU A 205 -4.63 -0.22 -1.96
CA LEU A 205 -3.77 -0.85 -0.97
C LEU A 205 -4.59 -1.74 0.00
N PHE A 206 -5.72 -1.25 0.51
CA PHE A 206 -6.59 -2.02 1.39
C PHE A 206 -7.16 -3.26 0.67
N PHE A 207 -7.60 -3.12 -0.58
CA PHE A 207 -8.04 -4.25 -1.40
C PHE A 207 -6.96 -5.34 -1.52
N ARG A 208 -5.70 -4.97 -1.74
CA ARG A 208 -4.58 -5.94 -1.78
C ARG A 208 -4.36 -6.64 -0.44
N VAL A 209 -4.47 -5.91 0.67
CA VAL A 209 -4.42 -6.51 2.01
C VAL A 209 -5.54 -7.52 2.19
N LEU A 210 -6.76 -7.20 1.75
CA LEU A 210 -7.91 -8.10 1.84
C LEU A 210 -7.70 -9.37 1.03
N LEU A 211 -7.10 -9.27 -0.18
CA LEU A 211 -6.74 -10.46 -0.96
C LEU A 211 -5.74 -11.37 -0.24
N LEU A 212 -4.84 -10.82 0.58
CA LEU A 212 -3.83 -11.58 1.31
C LEU A 212 -4.31 -12.12 2.66
N ARG A 213 -5.29 -11.47 3.29
CA ARG A 213 -5.72 -11.76 4.67
C ARG A 213 -7.12 -12.36 4.79
N ILE A 214 -7.92 -12.36 3.73
CA ILE A 214 -9.28 -12.88 3.76
C ILE A 214 -9.42 -13.96 2.69
N SER A 215 -9.87 -15.14 3.09
CA SER A 215 -10.09 -16.26 2.20
C SER A 215 -11.14 -15.91 1.12
N PRO A 216 -11.00 -16.43 -0.12
CA PRO A 216 -11.83 -16.04 -1.26
C PRO A 216 -13.34 -16.19 -1.03
N GLN A 217 -13.73 -17.21 -0.27
CA GLN A 217 -15.13 -17.48 0.09
C GLN A 217 -15.79 -16.30 0.83
N HIS A 218 -15.03 -15.57 1.64
CA HIS A 218 -15.52 -14.45 2.43
C HIS A 218 -15.51 -13.12 1.64
N LEU A 219 -14.75 -13.02 0.54
CA LEU A 219 -14.65 -11.81 -0.29
C LEU A 219 -15.78 -11.62 -1.30
N THR A 220 -16.70 -12.58 -1.41
CA THR A 220 -17.75 -12.61 -2.44
C THR A 220 -18.53 -11.28 -2.57
N SER A 221 -18.89 -10.63 -1.46
CA SER A 221 -19.64 -9.37 -1.48
C SER A 221 -18.79 -8.13 -1.82
N LEU A 222 -17.46 -8.20 -1.67
CA LEU A 222 -16.54 -7.10 -1.92
C LEU A 222 -16.02 -7.09 -3.35
N TRP A 223 -15.98 -8.23 -4.03
CA TRP A 223 -15.48 -8.34 -5.41
C TRP A 223 -16.13 -7.36 -6.40
N PRO A 224 -17.47 -7.21 -6.44
CA PRO A 224 -18.09 -6.23 -7.35
C PRO A 224 -17.59 -4.81 -7.12
N ILE A 225 -17.34 -4.43 -5.86
CA ILE A 225 -16.82 -3.11 -5.48
C ILE A 225 -15.36 -2.98 -5.94
N MET A 226 -14.52 -3.96 -5.63
CA MET A 226 -13.10 -3.93 -6.00
C MET A 226 -12.89 -3.85 -7.53
N VAL A 227 -13.71 -4.58 -8.27
CA VAL A 227 -13.67 -4.61 -9.74
C VAL A 227 -14.23 -3.32 -10.34
N SER A 228 -15.35 -2.79 -9.83
CA SER A 228 -15.92 -1.55 -10.35
C SER A 228 -14.96 -0.38 -10.21
N GLU A 229 -14.28 -0.29 -9.06
CA GLU A 229 -13.27 0.76 -8.82
C GLU A 229 -12.05 0.64 -9.75
N LEU A 230 -11.59 -0.59 -9.99
CA LEU A 230 -10.49 -0.84 -10.91
C LEU A 230 -10.87 -0.45 -12.35
N ILE A 231 -12.08 -0.83 -12.80
CA ILE A 231 -12.61 -0.48 -14.12
C ILE A 231 -12.72 1.04 -14.25
N GLN A 232 -13.34 1.72 -13.28
CA GLN A 232 -13.48 3.19 -13.30
C GLN A 232 -12.13 3.89 -13.36
N THR A 233 -11.16 3.43 -12.56
CA THR A 233 -9.80 4.01 -12.56
C THR A 233 -9.09 3.80 -13.90
N PHE A 234 -9.30 2.65 -14.56
CA PHE A 234 -8.72 2.41 -15.88
C PHE A 234 -9.42 3.19 -16.99
N ILE A 235 -10.74 3.39 -16.90
CA ILE A 235 -11.46 4.30 -17.81
C ILE A 235 -10.90 5.73 -17.67
N GLN A 236 -10.73 6.21 -16.44
CA GLN A 236 -10.11 7.52 -16.19
C GLN A 236 -8.70 7.60 -16.78
N LEU A 237 -7.86 6.56 -16.60
CA LEU A 237 -6.53 6.52 -17.19
C LEU A 237 -6.58 6.58 -18.73
N GLU A 238 -7.55 5.90 -19.35
CA GLU A 238 -7.74 5.96 -20.80
C GLU A 238 -8.16 7.37 -21.27
N GLU A 239 -8.98 8.08 -20.49
CA GLU A 239 -9.41 9.46 -20.77
C GLU A 239 -8.24 10.43 -20.63
N ASP A 240 -7.50 10.40 -19.51
CA ASP A 240 -6.34 11.27 -19.28
C ASP A 240 -5.23 11.07 -20.34
N LEU A 241 -5.09 9.85 -20.86
CA LEU A 241 -4.15 9.57 -21.95
C LEU A 241 -4.59 10.14 -23.30
N LYS A 242 -5.90 10.38 -23.51
CA LYS A 242 -6.46 10.98 -24.73
C LYS A 242 -6.51 12.51 -24.68
N GLU A 243 -6.77 13.12 -23.52
CA GLU A 243 -6.97 14.57 -23.39
C GLU A 243 -5.73 15.41 -23.78
N ASP A 244 -4.53 14.85 -23.61
CA ASP A 244 -3.27 15.55 -23.94
C ASP A 244 -2.95 15.67 -25.46
N ASP A 245 -3.73 15.02 -26.34
CA ASP A 245 -3.56 15.08 -27.81
C ASP A 245 -4.32 16.25 -28.47
N GLU A 246 -5.10 17.04 -27.72
CA GLU A 246 -5.89 18.18 -28.23
C GLU A 246 -5.28 19.59 -27.98
N PRO A 247 -4.00 19.91 -28.34
CA PRO A 247 -3.53 21.30 -28.31
C PRO A 247 -3.64 22.05 -29.64
N LEU A 248 -4.23 21.47 -30.71
CA LEU A 248 -4.09 22.05 -32.07
C LEU A 248 -5.36 22.24 -32.91
N ARG A 249 -6.59 22.06 -32.40
CA ARG A 249 -7.78 22.18 -33.26
C ARG A 249 -8.78 23.30 -32.99
N ASN A 250 -8.69 24.04 -31.88
CA ASN A 250 -9.64 25.13 -31.61
C ASN A 250 -8.97 26.49 -31.36
N SER A 251 -8.36 27.04 -32.41
CA SER A 251 -8.14 28.49 -32.48
C SER A 251 -9.46 29.23 -32.70
N ASN A 252 -9.69 30.28 -31.91
CA ASN A 252 -10.68 31.36 -32.04
C ASN A 252 -11.93 31.28 -31.17
N LYS A 253 -11.79 31.68 -29.90
CA LYS A 253 -12.76 32.58 -29.26
C LYS A 253 -12.07 33.49 -28.23
N ILE A 254 -11.94 34.75 -28.62
CA ILE A 254 -11.57 35.92 -27.83
C ILE A 254 -12.36 35.95 -26.50
N LYS A 255 -11.68 36.13 -25.36
CA LYS A 255 -12.11 37.02 -24.25
C LYS A 255 -11.06 37.21 -23.15
N LYS A 256 -10.65 38.49 -23.01
CA LYS A 256 -10.18 39.27 -21.85
C LYS A 256 -9.21 38.64 -20.83
N ALA A 257 -7.98 39.14 -20.90
CA ALA A 257 -6.94 39.02 -19.89
C ALA A 257 -7.32 39.69 -18.55
N SER A 258 -7.15 38.95 -17.47
CA SER A 258 -6.78 39.48 -16.16
C SER A 258 -5.43 38.87 -15.78
N VAL A 259 -4.47 39.75 -15.54
CA VAL A 259 -3.08 39.45 -15.20
C VAL A 259 -3.01 38.85 -13.79
N ALA A 260 -2.40 37.68 -13.65
CA ALA A 260 -1.79 37.22 -12.40
C ALA A 260 -0.69 36.19 -12.70
N ASP A 261 0.51 36.58 -12.29
CA ASP A 261 1.80 35.89 -12.10
C ASP A 261 2.09 34.51 -12.70
N GLY A 262 3.26 34.44 -13.35
CA GLY A 262 3.82 33.27 -13.98
C GLY A 262 4.49 32.30 -12.99
N SER A 263 4.08 31.04 -13.09
CA SER A 263 4.90 29.81 -13.01
C SER A 263 3.97 28.60 -13.04
N GLY A 264 3.34 28.35 -14.20
CA GLY A 264 2.59 27.12 -14.44
C GLY A 264 3.53 26.01 -14.95
N PRO A 265 3.31 24.73 -14.61
CA PRO A 265 4.10 23.64 -15.17
C PRO A 265 3.90 23.56 -16.69
N LEU A 266 4.99 23.28 -17.40
CA LEU A 266 5.01 23.10 -18.84
C LEU A 266 4.25 21.81 -19.20
N THR A 267 3.23 21.93 -20.05
CA THR A 267 2.80 20.95 -21.07
C THR A 267 2.63 19.48 -20.62
N GLY A 268 1.39 19.06 -20.30
CA GLY A 268 0.95 17.64 -20.40
C GLY A 268 1.50 16.65 -19.37
N GLU A 269 1.95 17.10 -18.21
CA GLU A 269 2.37 16.19 -17.12
C GLU A 269 1.21 15.93 -16.15
N MET A 270 0.80 14.66 -16.08
CA MET A 270 -0.20 14.10 -15.17
C MET A 270 0.11 14.42 -13.70
N ALA A 271 -0.90 14.74 -12.89
CA ALA A 271 -0.68 15.18 -11.53
C ALA A 271 -0.04 14.06 -10.68
N PRO A 272 0.87 14.37 -9.72
CA PRO A 272 1.52 13.35 -8.89
C PRO A 272 0.51 12.45 -8.13
N SER A 273 -0.63 13.01 -7.71
CA SER A 273 -1.70 12.25 -7.05
C SER A 273 -2.39 11.24 -7.97
N GLU A 274 -2.49 11.54 -9.26
CA GLU A 274 -3.04 10.64 -10.28
C GLU A 274 -2.05 9.51 -10.59
N LEU A 275 -0.76 9.82 -10.69
CA LEU A 275 0.29 8.80 -10.84
C LEU A 275 0.28 7.79 -9.68
N ILE A 276 0.09 8.25 -8.44
CA ILE A 276 -0.06 7.39 -7.25
C ILE A 276 -1.29 6.49 -7.39
N LEU A 277 -2.42 7.04 -7.85
CA LEU A 277 -3.64 6.28 -8.10
C LEU A 277 -3.44 5.19 -9.15
N TYR A 278 -2.90 5.53 -10.32
CA TYR A 278 -2.71 4.57 -11.42
C TYR A 278 -1.71 3.48 -11.07
N LEU A 279 -0.62 3.82 -10.39
CA LEU A 279 0.31 2.82 -9.87
C LEU A 279 -0.39 1.87 -8.88
N SER A 280 -1.22 2.40 -7.97
CA SER A 280 -1.93 1.60 -6.97
C SER A 280 -2.96 0.67 -7.60
N ALA A 281 -3.71 1.14 -8.60
CA ALA A 281 -4.63 0.33 -9.39
C ALA A 281 -3.90 -0.79 -10.16
N CYS A 282 -2.77 -0.47 -10.80
CA CYS A 282 -1.94 -1.46 -11.49
C CYS A 282 -1.37 -2.50 -10.53
N LYS A 283 -0.90 -2.11 -9.34
CA LYS A 283 -0.43 -3.04 -8.30
C LYS A 283 -1.56 -3.94 -7.78
N PHE A 284 -2.79 -3.44 -7.69
CA PHE A 284 -3.94 -4.24 -7.33
C PHE A 284 -4.23 -5.30 -8.41
N LEU A 285 -4.25 -4.91 -9.69
CA LEU A 285 -4.38 -5.87 -10.80
C LEU A 285 -3.25 -6.90 -10.81
N ASP A 286 -2.00 -6.47 -10.65
CA ASP A 286 -0.82 -7.35 -10.60
C ASP A 286 -0.91 -8.36 -9.46
N THR A 287 -1.35 -7.90 -8.28
CA THR A 287 -1.63 -8.77 -7.14
C THR A 287 -2.71 -9.78 -7.50
N ALA A 288 -3.83 -9.33 -8.08
CA ALA A 288 -4.93 -10.22 -8.44
C ALA A 288 -4.53 -11.28 -9.48
N LEU A 289 -3.72 -10.90 -10.47
CA LEU A 289 -3.19 -11.84 -11.47
C LEU A 289 -2.16 -12.81 -10.87
N SER A 290 -1.43 -12.41 -9.83
CA SER A 290 -0.39 -13.24 -9.21
C SER A 290 -0.95 -14.42 -8.39
N PHE A 291 -2.23 -14.38 -7.99
CA PHE A 291 -2.85 -15.50 -7.28
C PHE A 291 -3.09 -16.67 -8.23
N PRO A 292 -2.84 -17.92 -7.78
CA PRO A 292 -3.27 -19.11 -8.50
C PRO A 292 -4.79 -19.07 -8.80
N PRO A 293 -5.25 -19.52 -9.99
CA PRO A 293 -6.65 -19.45 -10.37
C PRO A 293 -7.60 -20.17 -9.40
N ASP A 294 -7.16 -21.28 -8.81
CA ASP A 294 -7.88 -22.06 -7.79
C ASP A 294 -8.07 -21.28 -6.48
N LYS A 295 -7.12 -20.40 -6.14
CA LYS A 295 -7.19 -19.51 -4.98
C LYS A 295 -7.94 -18.22 -5.27
N MET A 296 -8.36 -17.95 -6.49
CA MET A 296 -9.14 -16.75 -6.79
C MET A 296 -10.17 -16.94 -7.92
N PRO A 297 -11.17 -17.81 -7.72
CA PRO A 297 -12.12 -18.19 -8.76
C PRO A 297 -13.00 -17.02 -9.22
N LEU A 298 -13.39 -16.14 -8.30
CA LEU A 298 -14.23 -14.96 -8.64
C LEU A 298 -13.47 -13.96 -9.52
N PHE A 299 -12.17 -13.78 -9.33
CA PHE A 299 -11.41 -12.91 -10.21
C PHE A 299 -11.37 -13.45 -11.65
N GLN A 300 -11.36 -14.79 -11.83
CA GLN A 300 -11.37 -15.40 -13.17
C GLN A 300 -12.60 -14.98 -13.98
N THR A 301 -13.75 -14.71 -13.34
CA THR A 301 -14.95 -14.25 -14.06
C THR A 301 -14.88 -12.79 -14.53
N TYR A 302 -13.98 -11.99 -13.96
CA TYR A 302 -13.76 -10.58 -14.33
C TYR A 302 -12.49 -10.36 -15.14
N ARG A 303 -11.62 -11.37 -15.20
CA ARG A 303 -10.28 -11.31 -15.78
C ARG A 303 -10.28 -10.86 -17.24
N TRP A 304 -11.28 -11.29 -18.02
CA TRP A 304 -11.49 -10.90 -19.42
C TRP A 304 -11.55 -9.37 -19.64
N ALA A 305 -12.02 -8.60 -18.65
CA ALA A 305 -12.12 -7.15 -18.77
C ALA A 305 -10.74 -6.48 -18.72
N PHE A 306 -9.73 -7.16 -18.16
CA PHE A 306 -8.42 -6.57 -17.89
C PHE A 306 -7.35 -7.10 -18.84
N VAL A 307 -7.27 -8.40 -19.08
CA VAL A 307 -6.20 -9.02 -19.87
C VAL A 307 -6.74 -9.74 -21.11
N PRO A 308 -5.99 -9.79 -22.23
CA PRO A 308 -6.43 -10.48 -23.43
C PRO A 308 -6.44 -12.00 -23.22
N GLU A 309 -7.63 -12.61 -23.23
CA GLU A 309 -7.80 -14.07 -23.16
C GLU A 309 -8.00 -14.72 -24.54
N VAL A 310 -8.36 -13.92 -25.54
CA VAL A 310 -8.59 -14.32 -26.94
C VAL A 310 -7.87 -13.33 -27.86
N ASP A 311 -7.48 -13.73 -29.07
CA ASP A 311 -6.84 -12.84 -30.05
C ASP A 311 -7.73 -11.61 -30.31
N THR A 312 -7.28 -10.44 -29.85
CA THR A 312 -7.94 -9.15 -30.06
C THR A 312 -7.57 -8.50 -31.40
N GLU A 313 -6.89 -9.24 -32.28
CA GLU A 313 -6.62 -8.78 -33.64
C GLU A 313 -7.89 -8.97 -34.47
N GLY A 314 -8.70 -7.91 -34.55
CA GLY A 314 -9.75 -7.84 -35.56
C GLY A 314 -9.13 -7.98 -36.96
N PRO A 315 -9.81 -8.64 -37.92
CA PRO A 315 -9.32 -8.70 -39.28
C PRO A 315 -9.15 -7.27 -39.82
N ALA A 316 -8.02 -7.00 -40.46
CA ALA A 316 -7.54 -5.66 -40.87
C ALA A 316 -8.41 -4.93 -41.93
N PHE A 317 -9.67 -5.30 -42.11
CA PHE A 317 -10.57 -4.70 -43.09
C PHE A 317 -12.04 -4.84 -42.66
N LEU A 318 -12.56 -3.94 -41.81
CA LEU A 318 -13.99 -3.60 -41.83
C LEU A 318 -14.18 -2.11 -41.45
N SER A 319 -15.10 -1.50 -42.19
CA SER A 319 -15.30 -0.07 -42.40
C SER A 319 -16.09 0.62 -41.28
N ASP A 320 -15.71 1.86 -40.90
CA ASP A 320 -16.50 3.02 -40.40
C ASP A 320 -17.84 2.83 -39.63
N LEU A 321 -18.12 1.66 -39.06
CA LEU A 321 -19.36 1.34 -38.31
C LEU A 321 -19.08 0.74 -36.91
N GLU A 322 -17.84 0.80 -36.42
CA GLU A 322 -17.38 0.07 -35.23
C GLU A 322 -17.30 0.88 -33.93
N GLU A 323 -17.99 2.02 -33.78
CA GLU A 323 -18.03 2.69 -32.46
C GLU A 323 -18.67 1.81 -31.36
N ASN A 324 -19.53 0.85 -31.71
CA ASN A 324 -20.19 -0.04 -30.75
C ASN A 324 -19.41 -1.32 -30.39
N HIS A 325 -18.30 -1.64 -31.05
CA HIS A 325 -17.51 -2.87 -30.77
C HIS A 325 -16.27 -2.64 -29.88
N GLN A 326 -15.98 -1.38 -29.53
CA GLN A 326 -14.87 -1.00 -28.66
C GLN A 326 -15.03 -1.54 -27.20
N GLU A 327 -16.26 -1.89 -26.80
CA GLU A 327 -16.61 -2.32 -25.43
C GLU A 327 -16.02 -3.68 -25.03
N CYS A 328 -15.70 -4.57 -25.99
CA CYS A 328 -15.19 -5.91 -25.69
C CYS A 328 -13.66 -5.99 -25.55
N LYS A 329 -12.95 -4.85 -25.63
CA LYS A 329 -11.49 -4.83 -25.56
C LYS A 329 -11.00 -4.70 -24.11
N PRO A 330 -10.08 -5.56 -23.64
CA PRO A 330 -9.56 -5.45 -22.29
C PRO A 330 -8.86 -4.10 -22.04
N HIS A 331 -9.04 -3.54 -20.85
CA HIS A 331 -8.50 -2.23 -20.47
C HIS A 331 -6.98 -2.15 -20.64
N THR A 332 -6.22 -3.20 -20.26
CA THR A 332 -4.75 -3.16 -20.40
C THR A 332 -4.29 -3.09 -21.85
N VAL A 333 -5.09 -3.57 -22.81
CA VAL A 333 -4.80 -3.46 -24.25
C VAL A 333 -5.01 -2.02 -24.70
N ARG A 334 -6.16 -1.43 -24.34
CA ARG A 334 -6.50 -0.03 -24.65
C ARG A 334 -5.48 0.95 -24.09
N ILE A 335 -5.14 0.80 -22.81
CA ILE A 335 -4.13 1.62 -22.14
C ILE A 335 -2.75 1.47 -22.83
N LEU A 336 -2.34 0.24 -23.17
CA LEU A 336 -1.07 0.02 -23.85
C LEU A 336 -1.00 0.73 -25.21
N GLU A 337 -2.09 0.68 -25.99
CA GLU A 337 -2.16 1.36 -27.29
C GLU A 337 -2.09 2.87 -27.14
N LEU A 338 -2.81 3.45 -26.19
CA LEU A 338 -2.76 4.89 -25.90
C LEU A 338 -1.36 5.31 -25.43
N LEU A 339 -0.72 4.54 -24.55
CA LEU A 339 0.66 4.80 -24.11
C LEU A 339 1.65 4.73 -25.27
N LYS A 340 1.50 3.76 -26.19
CA LYS A 340 2.34 3.65 -27.40
C LYS A 340 2.08 4.79 -28.39
N LEU A 341 0.83 5.20 -28.56
CA LEU A 341 0.46 6.31 -29.42
C LEU A 341 1.11 7.62 -28.93
N LYS A 342 0.99 7.89 -27.62
CA LYS A 342 1.47 9.13 -27.00
C LYS A 342 2.99 9.20 -26.85
N TYR A 343 3.65 8.07 -26.59
CA TYR A 343 5.08 8.05 -26.23
C TYR A 343 5.97 7.27 -27.19
N GLY A 344 5.40 6.68 -28.25
CA GLY A 344 6.09 5.84 -29.22
C GLY A 344 6.32 4.41 -28.72
N ASP A 345 6.58 3.48 -29.66
CA ASP A 345 7.04 2.15 -29.29
C ASP A 345 8.53 2.22 -28.97
N ILE A 346 8.88 2.22 -27.69
CA ILE A 346 10.27 2.07 -27.30
C ILE A 346 10.68 0.64 -27.69
N SER A 347 11.40 0.48 -28.80
CA SER A 347 12.23 -0.68 -29.05
C SER A 347 13.39 -0.60 -28.07
N VAL A 348 13.14 -0.96 -26.80
CA VAL A 348 14.24 -1.22 -25.87
C VAL A 348 14.91 -2.48 -26.39
N SER A 349 15.94 -2.28 -27.21
CA SER A 349 16.87 -3.28 -27.73
C SER A 349 17.74 -3.90 -26.62
N ASP A 350 17.33 -3.80 -25.36
CA ASP A 350 17.92 -4.52 -24.24
C ASP A 350 16.93 -5.59 -23.80
N GLU A 351 17.12 -6.75 -24.41
CA GLU A 351 16.82 -8.08 -23.91
C GLU A 351 16.36 -8.10 -22.44
N ILE A 352 15.04 -8.17 -22.27
CA ILE A 352 14.33 -9.29 -21.65
C ILE A 352 15.29 -10.33 -21.01
N THR A 353 15.94 -9.91 -19.93
CA THR A 353 16.58 -10.79 -18.94
C THR A 353 16.16 -10.39 -17.53
N MET A 354 15.08 -9.63 -17.38
CA MET A 354 14.34 -9.67 -16.13
C MET A 354 13.53 -10.95 -16.14
N LYS A 355 13.99 -11.94 -15.37
CA LYS A 355 13.13 -13.03 -14.87
C LYS A 355 11.80 -12.39 -14.48
N SER A 356 10.78 -12.51 -15.32
CA SER A 356 9.50 -11.84 -15.14
C SER A 356 8.74 -12.64 -14.09
N GLU A 357 9.23 -12.64 -12.86
CA GLU A 357 8.60 -13.37 -11.77
C GLU A 357 7.62 -12.42 -11.08
N PHE A 358 6.33 -12.77 -11.12
CA PHE A 358 5.28 -12.08 -10.38
C PHE A 358 5.64 -11.89 -8.89
N PRO A 359 5.23 -10.77 -8.26
CA PRO A 359 4.57 -9.60 -8.87
C PRO A 359 5.53 -8.78 -9.75
N LEU A 360 4.98 -8.21 -10.83
CA LEU A 360 5.68 -7.42 -11.83
C LEU A 360 6.00 -6.00 -11.33
N LEU A 361 5.15 -5.43 -10.47
CA LEU A 361 5.28 -4.07 -9.95
C LEU A 361 5.75 -4.06 -8.50
N ARG A 362 7.01 -3.67 -8.28
CA ARG A 362 7.63 -3.58 -6.94
C ARG A 362 8.10 -2.18 -6.56
N GLN A 363 8.02 -1.23 -7.48
CA GLN A 363 8.44 0.16 -7.26
C GLN A 363 7.51 0.90 -6.28
N HIS A 364 8.06 1.75 -5.41
CA HIS A 364 7.27 2.53 -4.43
C HIS A 364 6.43 3.62 -5.10
N SER A 365 7.04 4.35 -6.03
CA SER A 365 6.45 5.47 -6.76
C SER A 365 6.85 5.43 -8.23
N VAL A 366 6.15 6.20 -9.04
CA VAL A 366 6.53 6.47 -10.43
C VAL A 366 6.59 7.97 -10.65
N SER A 367 7.61 8.43 -11.39
CA SER A 367 7.74 9.85 -11.75
C SER A 367 7.03 10.19 -13.06
N SER A 368 6.61 9.17 -13.82
CA SER A 368 5.88 9.34 -15.08
C SER A 368 5.08 8.08 -15.40
N ILE A 369 3.91 8.26 -16.01
CA ILE A 369 3.04 7.14 -16.45
C ILE A 369 3.76 6.20 -17.43
N ARG A 370 4.77 6.71 -18.16
CA ARG A 370 5.62 5.91 -19.07
C ARG A 370 6.30 4.73 -18.37
N GLN A 371 6.58 4.84 -17.07
CA GLN A 371 7.21 3.76 -16.28
C GLN A 371 6.28 2.56 -16.09
N LEU A 372 4.98 2.69 -16.36
CA LEU A 372 4.03 1.57 -16.38
C LEU A 372 3.98 0.84 -17.73
N LEU A 373 4.60 1.38 -18.79
CA LEU A 373 4.62 0.76 -20.12
C LEU A 373 5.14 -0.69 -20.11
N PRO A 374 6.25 -1.03 -19.42
CA PRO A 374 6.75 -2.42 -19.36
C PRO A 374 5.75 -3.38 -18.71
N PHE A 375 5.02 -2.92 -17.70
CA PHE A 375 3.97 -3.70 -17.03
C PHE A 375 2.85 -4.05 -18.01
N PHE A 376 2.28 -3.05 -18.69
CA PHE A 376 1.23 -3.29 -19.68
C PHE A 376 1.72 -4.14 -20.87
N LYS A 377 2.95 -3.92 -21.36
CA LYS A 377 3.58 -4.77 -22.39
C LYS A 377 3.62 -6.24 -21.93
N THR A 378 4.11 -6.48 -20.71
CA THR A 378 4.25 -7.83 -20.15
C THR A 378 2.88 -8.53 -20.02
N LEU A 379 1.87 -7.85 -19.48
CA LEU A 379 0.52 -8.41 -19.35
C LEU A 379 -0.08 -8.79 -20.71
N ASN A 380 0.07 -7.92 -21.71
CA ASN A 380 -0.45 -8.16 -23.05
C ASN A 380 0.30 -9.29 -23.79
N CYS A 381 1.60 -9.48 -23.54
CA CYS A 381 2.37 -10.56 -24.13
C CYS A 381 2.10 -11.91 -23.46
N ALA A 382 2.12 -11.95 -22.12
CA ALA A 382 2.03 -13.17 -21.31
C ALA A 382 0.72 -13.93 -21.53
N PHE A 383 -0.39 -13.20 -21.70
CA PHE A 383 -1.72 -13.81 -21.83
C PHE A 383 -2.15 -14.04 -23.28
N LYS A 384 -1.54 -13.37 -24.27
CA LYS A 384 -1.74 -13.69 -25.69
C LYS A 384 -1.10 -15.01 -26.13
N THR A 385 0.06 -15.37 -25.56
CA THR A 385 0.87 -16.51 -26.03
C THR A 385 0.37 -17.87 -25.55
N GLN A 386 -0.50 -17.95 -24.53
CA GLN A 386 -1.02 -19.24 -24.04
C GLN A 386 -1.84 -20.02 -25.07
N ASN A 387 -2.35 -19.38 -26.13
CA ASN A 387 -3.16 -20.04 -27.17
C ASN A 387 -2.36 -20.42 -28.44
N LYS A 388 -1.09 -20.03 -28.59
CA LYS A 388 -0.26 -20.33 -29.78
C LYS A 388 0.83 -21.35 -29.43
N LEU A 389 0.48 -22.62 -29.27
CA LEU A 389 1.47 -23.70 -29.28
C LEU A 389 1.23 -24.67 -30.45
N PRO A 390 1.96 -24.54 -31.57
CA PRO A 390 2.47 -25.67 -32.33
C PRO A 390 3.69 -26.24 -31.60
N ALA A 391 3.84 -27.56 -31.58
CA ALA A 391 4.79 -28.31 -30.76
C ALA A 391 6.30 -28.10 -31.01
N ASP A 392 6.73 -27.07 -31.75
CA ASP A 392 8.11 -27.02 -32.25
C ASP A 392 8.61 -25.60 -32.57
N THR A 393 8.89 -24.76 -31.57
CA THR A 393 9.91 -23.69 -31.70
C THR A 393 10.32 -23.13 -30.33
N GLN A 394 11.62 -23.08 -30.04
CA GLN A 394 12.17 -22.38 -28.87
C GLN A 394 11.97 -20.85 -29.03
N GLY A 395 10.96 -20.32 -28.34
CA GLY A 395 10.78 -18.88 -28.12
C GLY A 395 11.44 -18.39 -26.83
N PRO A 396 11.43 -17.05 -26.56
CA PRO A 396 12.02 -16.45 -25.35
C PRO A 396 11.40 -17.04 -24.07
N PRO A 397 12.04 -16.89 -22.88
CA PRO A 397 11.59 -17.60 -21.69
C PRO A 397 10.15 -17.25 -21.36
N LEU A 398 9.28 -18.26 -21.52
CA LEU A 398 7.86 -18.19 -21.24
C LEU A 398 7.65 -17.87 -19.76
N LEU A 399 6.77 -16.90 -19.51
CA LEU A 399 6.09 -16.77 -18.23
C LEU A 399 5.26 -18.04 -18.02
N GLU A 400 5.72 -18.95 -17.14
CA GLU A 400 4.90 -20.10 -16.72
C GLU A 400 3.71 -19.59 -15.90
N PHE A 401 2.61 -19.34 -16.60
CA PHE A 401 1.28 -19.28 -16.02
C PHE A 401 0.63 -20.65 -16.19
N PRO A 402 0.07 -21.27 -15.13
CA PRO A 402 -0.08 -20.75 -13.78
C PRO A 402 1.19 -20.89 -12.93
N VAL A 403 1.38 -19.95 -12.00
CA VAL A 403 2.49 -19.92 -11.02
C VAL A 403 2.64 -21.29 -10.34
N THR A 404 3.68 -22.04 -10.71
CA THR A 404 3.97 -23.39 -10.19
C THR A 404 4.41 -23.38 -8.72
N ASP A 405 4.87 -22.23 -8.20
CA ASP A 405 5.34 -22.04 -6.83
C ASP A 405 4.47 -21.04 -6.03
N SER A 406 3.21 -21.44 -5.79
CA SER A 406 2.20 -20.64 -5.06
C SER A 406 2.68 -20.04 -3.73
N PRO A 407 3.35 -20.78 -2.82
CA PRO A 407 3.74 -20.20 -1.52
C PRO A 407 4.82 -19.12 -1.66
N ARG A 408 5.78 -19.28 -2.59
CA ARG A 408 6.81 -18.28 -2.84
C ARG A 408 6.24 -16.99 -3.40
N VAL A 409 5.25 -17.07 -4.29
CA VAL A 409 4.58 -15.88 -4.84
C VAL A 409 3.73 -15.18 -3.79
N LEU A 410 2.98 -15.91 -2.97
CA LEU A 410 2.22 -15.31 -1.86
C LEU A 410 3.13 -14.57 -0.88
N LYS A 411 4.28 -15.16 -0.53
CA LYS A 411 5.28 -14.49 0.33
C LYS A 411 5.80 -13.19 -0.30
N ARG A 412 6.09 -13.19 -1.60
CA ARG A 412 6.53 -11.98 -2.31
C ARG A 412 5.45 -10.90 -2.38
N LEU A 413 4.19 -11.29 -2.57
CA LEU A 413 3.07 -10.35 -2.53
C LEU A 413 2.96 -9.71 -1.15
N GLU A 414 3.14 -10.49 -0.09
CA GLU A 414 3.16 -9.98 1.28
C GLU A 414 4.32 -8.99 1.50
N GLU A 415 5.54 -9.33 1.07
CA GLU A 415 6.71 -8.43 1.13
C GLU A 415 6.47 -7.13 0.33
N CYS A 416 5.83 -7.20 -0.84
CA CYS A 416 5.51 -6.02 -1.64
C CYS A 416 4.45 -5.13 -0.96
N VAL A 417 3.40 -5.73 -0.38
CA VAL A 417 2.38 -4.98 0.36
C VAL A 417 2.98 -4.35 1.62
N GLU A 418 3.87 -5.05 2.33
CA GLU A 418 4.62 -4.49 3.47
C GLU A 418 5.42 -3.25 3.05
N TYR A 419 6.15 -3.34 1.93
CA TYR A 419 6.93 -2.23 1.39
C TYR A 419 6.06 -1.03 0.99
N ASP A 420 4.83 -1.26 0.53
CA ASP A 420 3.89 -0.19 0.15
C ASP A 420 3.30 0.58 1.33
N PHE A 421 3.38 0.02 2.54
CA PHE A 421 3.07 0.78 3.76
C PHE A 421 4.18 1.78 4.11
N LEU A 422 5.43 1.49 3.78
CA LEU A 422 6.56 2.30 4.21
C LEU A 422 6.58 3.66 3.51
N GLU A 423 7.05 4.68 4.22
CA GLU A 423 7.29 6.02 3.68
C GLU A 423 8.79 6.32 3.76
N HIS A 424 9.30 7.09 2.80
CA HIS A 424 10.71 7.45 2.75
C HIS A 424 11.09 8.23 4.01
N MET A 425 12.19 7.83 4.65
CA MET A 425 12.77 8.60 5.75
C MET A 425 13.25 9.93 5.18
N GLU A 426 12.78 11.06 5.72
CA GLU A 426 13.34 12.37 5.40
C GLU A 426 14.84 12.33 5.75
N CYS A 427 15.69 12.49 4.72
CA CYS A 427 17.15 12.51 4.86
C CYS A 427 17.66 13.85 5.40
#